data_AF-D7FQD0-F1
#
_entry.id   AF-D7FQD0-F1
#
_cell.length_a   1.000
_cell.length_b   1.000
_cell.length_c   1.000
_cell.angle_alpha   90.00
_cell.angle_beta   90.00
_cell.angle_gamma   90.00
#
_symmetry.space_group_name_H-M   'P 1'
#
loop_
_entity.id
_entity.type
_entity.pdbx_description
1 polymer ?
#
loop_
_entity_poly.entity_id
_entity_poly.type
_entity_poly.pdbx_seq_one_letter_code
_entity_poly.pdbx_strand_id
1 'polypeptide(L)'
;MMRRRGGGGGGGGGGGGGERIGGARGIAAGTARYKLQSVTVSGFKSWTSTARVVFGHDGLSCITGPNGSGKSTLLNAILFGLGENANQLGAKQNAELASAAHAEVELLFRGVSRGVSDAKVSSAVSRANGQRTYAFNGQRLPKHRFDHFLRTRLGIATGNPFWRVSQDGIHRLPTER
;
A
#
# COMPACT_ATOMS: atom_id res chain seq x y z
N MET A 1 17.50 49.66 -46.68
CA MET A 1 17.21 48.21 -46.77
C MET A 1 17.37 47.64 -45.36
N MET A 2 16.27 47.39 -44.63
CA MET A 2 15.62 46.07 -44.49
C MET A 2 16.63 45.00 -44.00
N ARG A 3 16.46 44.33 -42.85
CA ARG A 3 15.25 43.63 -42.39
C ARG A 3 15.21 43.39 -40.88
N ARG A 4 14.00 43.51 -40.32
CA ARG A 4 13.51 42.83 -39.11
C ARG A 4 12.90 41.47 -39.51
N ARG A 5 13.06 40.43 -38.68
CA ARG A 5 12.21 39.23 -38.44
C ARG A 5 13.01 38.35 -37.43
N GLY A 6 12.52 37.86 -36.30
CA GLY A 6 11.15 37.49 -35.94
C GLY A 6 10.87 36.03 -36.31
N GLY A 7 11.05 35.11 -35.36
CA GLY A 7 10.71 33.67 -35.42
C GLY A 7 11.49 32.92 -34.33
N GLY A 8 10.94 32.13 -33.41
CA GLY A 8 9.71 31.33 -33.45
C GLY A 8 10.11 29.85 -33.57
N GLY A 9 9.90 29.06 -32.51
CA GLY A 9 10.11 27.61 -32.48
C GLY A 9 11.19 27.16 -31.47
N GLY A 10 11.00 26.13 -30.65
CA GLY A 10 9.95 25.13 -30.62
C GLY A 10 9.84 24.47 -29.25
N GLY A 11 8.67 23.91 -29.00
CA GLY A 11 8.39 23.07 -27.86
C GLY A 11 9.26 21.81 -27.88
N GLY A 12 9.85 21.49 -26.73
CA GLY A 12 10.41 20.18 -26.43
C GLY A 12 9.56 19.56 -25.34
N GLY A 13 8.56 18.77 -25.74
CA GLY A 13 7.81 17.91 -24.83
C GLY A 13 8.77 16.94 -24.14
N GLY A 14 8.90 17.08 -22.82
CA GLY A 14 9.60 16.12 -21.98
C GLY A 14 8.80 14.83 -21.91
N GLY A 15 9.21 13.85 -22.71
CA GLY A 15 8.58 12.56 -22.87
C GLY A 15 8.38 11.84 -21.54
N GLY A 16 7.11 11.56 -21.23
CA GLY A 16 6.74 10.55 -20.25
C GLY A 16 7.23 9.19 -20.73
N GLY A 17 8.36 8.74 -20.17
CA GLY A 17 8.87 7.39 -20.34
C GLY A 17 7.85 6.38 -19.85
N GLY A 18 7.05 5.87 -20.79
CA GLY A 18 6.21 4.71 -20.60
C GLY A 18 7.04 3.44 -20.45
N GLU A 19 6.40 2.44 -19.84
CA GLU A 19 6.74 1.01 -19.92
C GLU A 19 7.94 0.53 -19.06
N ARG A 20 8.00 -0.66 -18.44
CA ARG A 20 7.15 -1.86 -18.30
C ARG A 20 7.41 -2.43 -16.90
N ILE A 21 6.37 -2.68 -16.11
CA ILE A 21 6.42 -3.82 -15.19
C ILE A 21 5.70 -4.97 -15.89
N GLY A 22 6.47 -6.01 -16.23
CA GLY A 22 6.08 -7.31 -16.77
C GLY A 22 4.72 -7.41 -17.47
N GLY A 23 4.73 -7.69 -18.78
CA GLY A 23 3.55 -7.89 -19.60
C GLY A 23 2.59 -8.93 -19.00
N ALA A 24 1.61 -8.45 -18.24
CA ALA A 24 0.42 -9.20 -17.93
C ALA A 24 -0.39 -9.26 -19.24
N ARG A 25 -0.38 -10.41 -19.91
CA ARG A 25 -1.35 -10.71 -20.97
C ARG A 25 -2.74 -10.38 -20.44
N GLY A 26 -3.48 -9.61 -21.23
CA GLY A 26 -4.72 -8.92 -20.84
C GLY A 26 -5.67 -9.80 -20.05
N ILE A 27 -5.71 -9.57 -18.75
CA ILE A 27 -6.82 -9.97 -17.90
C ILE A 27 -7.69 -8.72 -17.86
N ALA A 28 -8.95 -8.82 -18.33
CA ALA A 28 -9.89 -7.71 -18.26
C ALA A 28 -9.85 -7.10 -16.84
N ALA A 29 -9.58 -5.80 -16.76
CA ALA A 29 -9.56 -5.06 -15.50
C ALA A 29 -10.86 -5.37 -14.74
N GLY A 30 -10.76 -6.11 -13.64
CA GLY A 30 -11.91 -6.66 -12.91
C GLY A 30 -11.86 -8.16 -12.60
N THR A 31 -10.97 -8.95 -13.22
CA THR A 31 -10.95 -10.44 -13.04
C THR A 31 -9.78 -10.94 -12.18
N ALA A 32 -8.76 -10.10 -11.93
CA ALA A 32 -7.62 -10.50 -11.12
C ALA A 32 -8.01 -10.52 -9.63
N ARG A 33 -8.12 -11.73 -9.08
CA ARG A 33 -8.41 -11.93 -7.65
C ARG A 33 -7.12 -12.24 -6.92
N TYR A 34 -7.00 -11.69 -5.73
CA TYR A 34 -5.86 -11.89 -4.84
C TYR A 34 -6.35 -12.35 -3.46
N LYS A 35 -5.49 -13.07 -2.75
CA LYS A 35 -5.64 -13.35 -1.31
C LYS A 35 -4.40 -12.85 -0.59
N LEU A 36 -4.58 -12.22 0.57
CA LEU A 36 -3.43 -11.92 1.44
C LEU A 36 -2.88 -13.25 1.96
N GLN A 37 -1.64 -13.59 1.61
CA GLN A 37 -0.97 -14.82 2.00
C GLN A 37 -0.15 -14.65 3.27
N SER A 38 0.55 -13.52 3.41
CA SER A 38 1.29 -13.24 4.65
C SER A 38 1.53 -11.76 4.88
N VAL A 39 1.72 -11.41 6.14
CA VAL A 39 2.13 -10.10 6.63
C VAL A 39 3.42 -10.30 7.41
N THR A 40 4.51 -9.69 6.96
CA THR A 40 5.78 -9.64 7.70
C THR A 40 5.89 -8.24 8.29
N VAL A 41 6.07 -8.14 9.60
CA VAL A 41 6.13 -6.87 10.34
C VAL A 41 7.46 -6.82 11.09
N SER A 42 8.15 -5.69 11.02
CA SER A 42 9.37 -5.43 11.78
C SER A 42 9.38 -4.00 12.28
N GLY A 43 9.71 -3.78 13.56
CA GLY A 43 9.88 -2.46 14.16
C GLY A 43 8.63 -1.56 14.21
N PHE A 44 7.44 -2.09 13.92
CA PHE A 44 6.19 -1.31 13.83
C PHE A 44 5.42 -1.31 15.16
N LYS A 45 5.20 -0.12 15.74
CA LYS A 45 4.54 0.04 17.05
C LYS A 45 5.09 -0.95 18.09
N SER A 46 4.25 -1.74 18.77
CA SER A 46 4.69 -2.68 19.80
C SER A 46 5.49 -3.89 19.28
N TRP A 47 5.68 -4.04 17.96
CA TRP A 47 6.41 -5.16 17.36
C TRP A 47 7.88 -4.78 17.17
N THR A 48 8.70 -5.07 18.18
CA THR A 48 10.15 -4.77 18.16
C THR A 48 10.96 -5.79 17.38
N SER A 49 10.54 -7.06 17.38
CA SER A 49 11.15 -8.14 16.61
C SER A 49 10.38 -8.37 15.30
N THR A 50 11.08 -8.89 14.29
CA THR A 50 10.45 -9.33 13.04
C THR A 50 9.55 -10.53 13.31
N ALA A 51 8.29 -10.44 12.87
CA ALA A 51 7.35 -11.53 12.94
C ALA A 51 6.56 -11.65 11.62
N ARG A 52 6.22 -12.89 11.28
CA ARG A 52 5.48 -13.22 10.05
C ARG A 52 4.18 -13.92 10.40
N VAL A 53 3.07 -13.32 10.00
CA VAL A 53 1.73 -13.91 10.11
C VAL A 53 1.34 -14.48 8.75
N VAL A 54 0.93 -15.74 8.71
CA VAL A 54 0.54 -16.45 7.49
C VAL A 54 -0.96 -16.71 7.50
N PHE A 55 -1.62 -16.38 6.39
CA PHE A 55 -3.03 -16.66 6.14
C PHE A 55 -3.10 -17.85 5.18
N GLY A 56 -3.08 -19.06 5.75
CA GLY A 56 -2.89 -20.30 5.00
C GLY A 56 -4.17 -20.93 4.44
N HIS A 57 -5.34 -20.36 4.76
CA HIS A 57 -6.63 -20.99 4.49
C HIS A 57 -7.43 -20.18 3.47
N ASP A 58 -8.21 -20.90 2.68
CA ASP A 58 -9.19 -20.28 1.80
C ASP A 58 -10.44 -19.88 2.60
N GLY A 59 -10.95 -18.67 2.35
CA GLY A 59 -12.16 -18.17 3.00
C GLY A 59 -11.87 -17.13 4.08
N LEU A 60 -12.58 -17.23 5.21
CA LEU A 60 -12.55 -16.25 6.29
C LEU A 60 -11.40 -16.53 7.25
N SER A 61 -10.56 -15.51 7.48
CA SER A 61 -9.56 -15.52 8.56
C SER A 61 -10.05 -14.67 9.73
N CYS A 62 -10.08 -15.24 10.93
CA CYS A 62 -10.42 -14.53 12.16
C CYS A 62 -9.16 -14.31 13.01
N ILE A 63 -8.93 -13.07 13.46
CA ILE A 63 -7.85 -12.72 14.39
C ILE A 63 -8.49 -12.49 15.76
N THR A 64 -8.22 -13.39 16.70
CA THR A 64 -8.79 -13.36 18.06
C THR A 64 -7.68 -13.34 19.14
N GLY A 65 -8.05 -13.10 20.39
CA GLY A 65 -7.15 -13.08 21.55
C GLY A 65 -7.50 -12.01 22.58
N PRO A 66 -6.84 -12.01 23.76
CA PRO A 66 -7.13 -11.09 24.86
C PRO A 66 -6.97 -9.61 24.48
N ASN A 67 -7.56 -8.71 25.28
CA ASN A 67 -7.33 -7.27 25.12
C ASN A 67 -5.84 -6.94 25.29
N GLY A 68 -5.33 -6.02 24.46
CA GLY A 68 -3.91 -5.67 24.45
C GLY A 68 -2.99 -6.64 23.68
N SER A 69 -3.48 -7.78 23.16
CA SER A 69 -2.64 -8.76 22.43
C SER A 69 -2.12 -8.29 21.06
N GLY A 70 -2.44 -7.06 20.64
CA GLY A 70 -1.93 -6.48 19.38
C GLY A 70 -2.76 -6.79 18.13
N LYS A 71 -3.99 -7.29 18.24
CA LYS A 71 -4.89 -7.55 17.09
C LYS A 71 -5.12 -6.30 16.22
N SER A 72 -5.49 -5.19 16.85
CA SER A 72 -5.65 -3.89 16.18
C SER A 72 -4.32 -3.33 15.67
N THR A 73 -3.21 -3.65 16.33
CA THR A 73 -1.86 -3.32 15.83
C THR A 73 -1.53 -4.07 14.54
N LEU A 74 -1.87 -5.36 14.43
CA LEU A 74 -1.70 -6.13 13.20
C LEU A 74 -2.55 -5.57 12.04
N LEU A 75 -3.80 -5.20 12.31
CA LEU A 75 -4.64 -4.51 11.32
C LEU A 75 -4.02 -3.19 10.87
N ASN A 76 -3.51 -2.39 11.82
CA ASN A 76 -2.78 -1.16 11.51
C ASN A 76 -1.48 -1.42 10.72
N ALA A 77 -0.81 -2.54 10.93
CA ALA A 77 0.37 -2.93 10.16
C ALA A 77 -0.01 -3.21 8.70
N ILE A 78 -1.12 -3.91 8.46
CA ILE A 78 -1.65 -4.13 7.10
C ILE A 78 -1.95 -2.79 6.40
N LEU A 79 -2.67 -1.90 7.09
CA LEU A 79 -2.97 -0.57 6.56
C LEU A 79 -1.70 0.26 6.30
N PHE A 80 -0.71 0.18 7.20
CA PHE A 80 0.59 0.80 7.00
C PHE A 80 1.29 0.26 5.75
N GLY A 81 1.31 -1.07 5.54
CA GLY A 81 1.86 -1.71 4.34
C GLY A 81 1.14 -1.28 3.06
N LEU A 82 -0.16 -0.99 3.13
CA LEU A 82 -0.96 -0.42 2.04
C LEU A 82 -0.79 1.09 1.88
N GLY A 83 0.10 1.71 2.65
CA GLY A 83 0.45 3.12 2.50
C GLY A 83 -0.52 4.09 3.18
N GLU A 84 -1.28 3.64 4.18
CA GLU A 84 -2.18 4.50 4.94
C GLU A 84 -1.44 5.54 5.78
N ASN A 85 -2.05 6.70 6.02
CA ASN A 85 -1.44 7.83 6.72
C ASN A 85 -1.33 7.61 8.23
N ALA A 86 -0.31 8.19 8.88
CA ALA A 86 -0.05 8.03 10.32
C ALA A 86 -1.28 8.31 11.21
N ASN A 87 -2.02 9.39 10.93
CA ASN A 87 -3.20 9.78 11.71
C ASN A 87 -4.27 8.68 11.74
N GLN A 88 -4.47 7.99 10.61
CA GLN A 88 -5.44 6.90 10.51
C GLN A 88 -4.98 5.60 11.17
N LEU A 89 -3.71 5.54 11.55
CA LEU A 89 -3.06 4.46 12.29
C LEU A 89 -2.84 4.81 13.76
N GLY A 90 -3.40 5.94 14.23
CA GLY A 90 -3.31 6.39 15.63
C GLY A 90 -1.98 7.05 16.01
N ALA A 91 -1.22 7.57 15.05
CA ALA A 91 0.03 8.30 15.29
C ALA A 91 -0.07 9.73 14.75
N LYS A 92 0.55 10.72 15.41
CA LYS A 92 0.54 12.11 14.94
C LYS A 92 1.54 12.32 13.79
N GLN A 93 2.62 11.54 13.81
CA GLN A 93 3.72 11.65 12.86
C GLN A 93 4.18 10.27 12.40
N ASN A 94 4.74 10.18 11.19
CA ASN A 94 5.22 8.91 10.63
C ASN A 94 6.30 8.25 11.51
N ALA A 95 7.18 9.05 12.13
CA ALA A 95 8.25 8.55 12.99
C ALA A 95 7.73 7.76 14.22
N GLU A 96 6.54 8.13 14.74
CA GLU A 96 5.90 7.45 15.89
C GLU A 96 5.40 6.04 15.55
N LEU A 97 5.32 5.68 14.25
CA LEU A 97 4.96 4.33 13.83
C LEU A 97 6.10 3.33 14.03
N ALA A 98 7.34 3.80 14.19
CA ALA A 98 8.51 2.96 14.42
C ALA A 98 8.90 2.90 15.90
N SER A 99 9.00 1.68 16.45
CA SER A 99 9.57 1.45 17.78
C SER A 99 11.07 1.21 17.78
N ALA A 100 11.65 0.89 16.63
CA ALA A 100 13.09 0.78 16.41
C ALA A 100 13.60 1.91 15.50
N ALA A 101 14.86 1.83 15.05
CA ALA A 101 15.41 2.80 14.09
C ALA A 101 14.60 2.83 12.77
N HIS A 102 14.07 1.68 12.37
CA HIS A 102 13.26 1.50 11.18
C HIS A 102 12.04 0.62 11.49
N ALA A 103 10.94 0.87 10.79
CA ALA A 103 9.81 -0.04 10.73
C ALA A 103 9.49 -0.38 9.29
N GLU A 104 9.18 -1.64 9.03
CA GLU A 104 8.79 -2.14 7.71
C GLU A 104 7.66 -3.14 7.85
N VAL A 105 6.71 -3.05 6.92
CA VAL A 105 5.68 -4.07 6.73
C VAL A 105 5.69 -4.51 5.28
N GLU A 106 5.76 -5.82 5.07
CA GLU A 106 5.63 -6.48 3.78
C GLU A 106 4.35 -7.32 3.75
N LEU A 107 3.58 -7.16 2.69
CA LEU A 107 2.36 -7.88 2.38
C LEU A 107 2.60 -8.72 1.13
N LEU A 108 2.35 -10.02 1.23
CA LEU A 108 2.37 -10.93 0.10
C LEU A 108 0.94 -11.27 -0.29
N PHE A 109 0.55 -10.90 -1.51
CA PHE A 109 -0.73 -11.23 -2.10
C PHE A 109 -0.54 -12.37 -3.11
N ARG A 110 -1.23 -13.49 -2.88
CA ARG A 110 -1.28 -14.60 -3.81
C ARG A 110 -2.28 -14.33 -4.93
N GLY A 111 -1.86 -14.49 -6.18
CA GLY A 111 -2.77 -14.48 -7.32
C GLY A 111 -3.62 -15.75 -7.34
N VAL A 112 -4.96 -15.62 -7.37
CA VAL A 112 -5.86 -16.79 -7.40
C VAL A 112 -6.62 -16.96 -8.72
N SER A 113 -6.56 -15.98 -9.61
CA SER A 113 -7.07 -16.13 -10.97
C SER A 113 -5.99 -16.67 -11.90
N ARG A 114 -6.38 -17.45 -12.92
CA ARG A 114 -5.45 -18.04 -13.89
C ARG A 114 -4.61 -16.95 -14.56
N GLY A 115 -3.29 -17.12 -14.56
CA GLY A 115 -2.35 -16.17 -15.17
C GLY A 115 -2.07 -14.91 -14.34
N VAL A 116 -2.61 -14.80 -13.12
CA VAL A 116 -2.25 -13.73 -12.17
C VAL A 116 -1.04 -14.17 -11.36
N SER A 117 0.04 -13.42 -11.44
CA SER A 117 1.22 -13.61 -10.57
C SER A 117 0.97 -13.03 -9.19
N ASP A 118 1.68 -13.57 -8.20
CA ASP A 118 1.74 -13.00 -6.87
C ASP A 118 2.25 -11.55 -6.90
N ALA A 119 1.83 -10.78 -5.90
CA ALA A 119 2.22 -9.39 -5.74
C ALA A 119 2.75 -9.16 -4.33
N LYS A 120 3.89 -8.49 -4.25
CA LYS A 120 4.55 -8.12 -3.01
C LYS A 120 4.48 -6.61 -2.83
N VAL A 121 3.97 -6.17 -1.70
CA VAL A 121 3.79 -4.76 -1.39
C VAL A 121 4.50 -4.48 -0.08
N SER A 122 5.34 -3.45 -0.02
CA SER A 122 5.93 -3.05 1.25
C SER A 122 5.91 -1.54 1.46
N SER A 123 5.81 -1.15 2.73
CA SER A 123 6.02 0.21 3.18
C SER A 123 6.97 0.19 4.37
N ALA A 124 7.87 1.18 4.43
CA ALA A 124 8.77 1.37 5.55
C ALA A 124 8.82 2.83 5.98
N VAL A 125 9.28 3.06 7.21
CA VAL A 125 9.52 4.39 7.76
C VAL A 125 10.81 4.41 8.58
N SER A 126 11.58 5.49 8.44
CA SER A 126 12.73 5.79 9.30
C SER A 126 12.27 6.59 10.52
N ARG A 127 12.66 6.16 11.72
CA ARG A 127 12.32 6.88 12.97
C ARG A 127 13.05 8.22 13.08
N ALA A 128 14.25 8.32 12.51
CA ALA A 128 15.10 9.50 12.63
C ALA A 128 14.51 10.75 11.94
N ASN A 129 13.80 10.57 10.83
CA ASN A 129 13.28 11.66 10.01
C ASN A 129 11.81 11.49 9.58
N GLY A 130 11.15 10.40 9.97
CA GLY A 130 9.78 10.09 9.56
C GLY A 130 9.60 9.81 8.07
N GLN A 131 10.69 9.64 7.31
CA GLN A 131 10.62 9.44 5.87
C GLN A 131 10.02 8.07 5.55
N ARG A 132 8.94 8.09 4.75
CA ARG A 132 8.25 6.89 4.27
C ARG A 132 8.78 6.44 2.92
N THR A 133 8.90 5.13 2.74
CA THR A 133 9.24 4.50 1.48
C THR A 133 8.20 3.44 1.13
N TYR A 134 8.04 3.17 -0.16
CA TYR A 134 7.05 2.24 -0.69
C TYR A 134 7.67 1.42 -1.80
N ALA A 135 7.30 0.15 -1.90
CA ALA A 135 7.72 -0.72 -2.98
C ALA A 135 6.60 -1.64 -3.45
N PHE A 136 6.59 -1.91 -4.76
CA PHE A 136 5.72 -2.91 -5.39
C PHE A 136 6.60 -3.90 -6.15
N ASN A 137 6.49 -5.18 -5.83
CA ASN A 137 7.34 -6.26 -6.35
C ASN A 137 8.84 -5.96 -6.22
N GLY A 138 9.23 -5.37 -5.08
CA GLY A 138 10.62 -4.99 -4.78
C GLY A 138 11.10 -3.70 -5.45
N GLN A 139 10.33 -3.11 -6.37
CA GLN A 139 10.66 -1.84 -6.99
C GLN A 139 10.17 -0.67 -6.13
N ARG A 140 11.08 0.21 -5.71
CA ARG A 140 10.74 1.42 -4.95
C ARG A 140 10.00 2.42 -5.83
N LEU A 141 8.92 2.98 -5.29
CA LEU A 141 8.03 3.88 -6.03
C LEU A 141 7.67 5.11 -5.18
N PRO A 142 7.47 6.27 -5.81
CA PRO A 142 6.79 7.40 -5.16
C PRO A 142 5.36 7.02 -4.75
N LYS A 143 4.84 7.64 -3.69
CA LYS A 143 3.50 7.34 -3.12
C LYS A 143 2.39 7.34 -4.17
N HIS A 144 2.33 8.35 -5.04
CA HIS A 144 1.29 8.43 -6.08
C HIS A 144 1.33 7.24 -7.05
N ARG A 145 2.52 6.75 -7.41
CA ARG A 145 2.65 5.56 -8.28
C ARG A 145 2.29 4.30 -7.52
N PHE A 146 2.71 4.19 -6.27
CA PHE A 146 2.36 3.07 -5.40
C PHE A 146 0.83 2.93 -5.27
N ASP A 147 0.13 4.03 -4.98
CA ASP A 147 -1.35 4.07 -4.90
C ASP A 147 -2.01 3.70 -6.23
N HIS A 148 -1.45 4.20 -7.34
CA HIS A 148 -1.89 3.80 -8.68
C HIS A 148 -1.77 2.30 -8.91
N PHE A 149 -0.67 1.66 -8.51
CA PHE A 149 -0.51 0.20 -8.62
C PHE A 149 -1.43 -0.58 -7.69
N LEU A 150 -1.62 -0.14 -6.44
CA LEU A 150 -2.59 -0.77 -5.53
C LEU A 150 -3.99 -0.75 -6.15
N ARG A 151 -4.41 0.39 -6.71
CA ARG A 151 -5.72 0.52 -7.35
C ARG A 151 -5.85 -0.30 -8.64
N THR A 152 -4.86 -0.24 -9.53
CA THR A 152 -4.97 -0.83 -10.88
C THR A 152 -4.59 -2.30 -10.95
N ARG A 153 -3.70 -2.78 -10.06
CA ARG A 153 -3.24 -4.18 -10.04
C ARG A 153 -3.95 -5.00 -8.97
N LEU A 154 -4.12 -4.45 -7.75
CA LEU A 154 -4.74 -5.18 -6.64
C LEU A 154 -6.21 -4.84 -6.43
N GLY A 155 -6.74 -3.80 -7.08
CA GLY A 155 -8.11 -3.33 -6.86
C GLY A 155 -8.31 -2.66 -5.50
N ILE A 156 -7.23 -2.29 -4.80
CA ILE A 156 -7.30 -1.68 -3.47
C ILE A 156 -7.26 -0.16 -3.61
N ALA A 157 -8.34 0.50 -3.22
CA ALA A 157 -8.40 1.96 -3.18
C ALA A 157 -7.80 2.48 -1.87
N THR A 158 -6.68 3.20 -1.95
CA THR A 158 -6.09 3.92 -0.82
C THR A 158 -6.80 5.26 -0.62
N GLY A 159 -7.14 5.61 0.63
CA GLY A 159 -7.82 6.88 0.95
C GLY A 159 -9.35 6.85 0.85
N ASN A 160 -9.95 5.74 0.43
CA ASN A 160 -11.40 5.52 0.54
C ASN A 160 -11.68 4.46 1.62
N PRO A 161 -12.43 4.78 2.69
CA PRO A 161 -12.61 3.91 3.84
C PRO A 161 -13.61 2.76 3.61
N PHE A 162 -14.33 2.66 2.49
CA PHE A 162 -15.46 1.72 2.38
C PHE A 162 -15.10 0.23 2.54
N TRP A 163 -13.84 -0.16 2.35
CA TRP A 163 -13.39 -1.54 2.61
C TRP A 163 -12.83 -1.75 4.03
N ARG A 164 -12.61 -0.67 4.79
CA ARG A 164 -12.15 -0.70 6.18
C ARG A 164 -13.32 -0.38 7.11
N VAL A 165 -13.81 -1.39 7.80
CA VAL A 165 -14.73 -1.21 8.92
C VAL A 165 -13.94 -1.31 10.22
N SER A 166 -13.90 -0.22 11.00
CA SER A 166 -13.28 -0.19 12.32
C SER A 166 -14.33 0.11 13.39
N GLN A 167 -14.01 -0.25 14.65
CA GLN A 167 -14.86 0.02 15.81
C GLN A 167 -15.31 1.50 15.85
N ASP A 168 -14.37 2.44 15.67
CA ASP A 168 -14.67 3.87 15.64
C ASP A 168 -15.23 4.37 14.29
N GLY A 169 -15.43 3.49 13.32
CA GLY A 169 -15.89 3.84 11.97
C GLY A 169 -17.34 3.46 11.69
N ILE A 170 -17.95 2.62 12.53
CA ILE A 170 -19.27 2.04 12.27
C ILE A 170 -20.38 3.10 12.18
N HIS A 171 -20.27 4.19 12.95
CA HIS A 171 -21.21 5.32 12.93
C HIS A 171 -21.11 6.18 11.66
N ARG A 172 -20.10 5.96 10.80
CA ARG A 172 -19.88 6.69 9.55
C ARG A 172 -20.32 5.91 8.33
N LEU A 173 -20.77 4.67 8.52
CA LEU A 173 -21.32 3.88 7.42
C LEU A 173 -22.67 4.48 7.01
N PRO A 174 -22.96 4.56 5.71
CA PRO A 174 -24.29 4.96 5.24
C PRO A 174 -25.33 4.03 5.85
N THR A 175 -26.29 4.58 6.59
CA THR A 175 -27.50 3.84 6.98
C THR A 175 -28.48 3.90 5.84
N GLU A 176 -29.13 2.78 5.51
CA GLU A 176 -30.25 2.75 4.57
C GLU A 176 -31.31 3.76 5.06
N ARG A 177 -31.73 4.66 4.17
CA ARG A 177 -32.88 5.55 4.37
C ARG A 177 -34.09 4.96 3.67
#